data_AF-A0A9W4LXP1-F1
#
_entry.id   AF-A0A9W4LXP1-F1
#
_cell.length_a   1.000
_cell.length_b   1.000
_cell.length_c   1.000
_cell.angle_alpha   90.00
_cell.angle_beta   90.00
_cell.angle_gamma   90.00
#
_symmetry.space_group_name_H-M   'P 1'
#
loop_
_entity.id
_entity.type
_entity.pdbx_description
1 polymer ?
#
loop_
_entity_poly.entity_id
_entity_poly.type
_entity_poly.pdbx_seq_one_letter_code
_entity_poly.pdbx_strand_id
1 'polypeptide(L)'
;MTDCHFLVGSFTESYADFRAAGEGISLVRLGEDGHLALVDRVDDLPNPSYLKPIGPNRCLATLEVDDARSGIATIAADHEAGRLHLLHRQTTPGQVLCHLDVDPTGQWLAGAFYGSGHVLTRAVDADGRVSEAGGMAKRHGHSVHPIRQTIPHPHAVRFSPDGSWIVVPDLGTDEVASYAFTNGELASTPSFIWRAPAGAGPRLVHFSRDGRYVLLVHELTSEVSSLSFRGGRLEEIARVSTLRTAFTGENTAAGLHWHPTRSTFAVSNRGAHAITFFEFDDASGAISPWFDSPSGGDKPRDFAFSPCGRWVITANQNDDSVMVWDIDWQEGRGRFTGFQIKIGTPSCIRFMK
;
A
#
# COMPACT_ATOMS: atom_id res chain seq x y z
N MET A 1 1.45 -19.20 -18.46
CA MET A 1 2.01 -18.36 -17.37
C MET A 1 1.77 -19.18 -16.15
N THR A 2 2.79 -19.79 -15.55
CA THR A 2 2.58 -20.78 -14.48
C THR A 2 1.70 -20.24 -13.37
N ASP A 3 0.83 -21.09 -12.82
CA ASP A 3 0.04 -20.81 -11.63
C ASP A 3 0.88 -20.05 -10.58
N CYS A 4 0.30 -19.00 -10.00
CA CYS A 4 0.98 -18.20 -8.99
C CYS A 4 0.09 -17.96 -7.77
N HIS A 5 0.72 -17.59 -6.67
CA HIS A 5 0.01 -17.32 -5.42
C HIS A 5 0.14 -15.86 -5.01
N PHE A 6 -0.88 -15.36 -4.35
CA PHE A 6 -0.86 -14.07 -3.67
C PHE A 6 -1.53 -14.17 -2.31
N LEU A 7 -1.16 -13.25 -1.43
CA LEU A 7 -1.77 -13.07 -0.13
C LEU A 7 -2.81 -11.95 -0.18
N VAL A 8 -3.88 -12.12 0.58
CA VAL A 8 -4.89 -11.10 0.84
C VAL A 8 -4.96 -10.82 2.33
N GLY A 9 -4.63 -9.59 2.72
CA GLY A 9 -4.87 -9.07 4.06
C GLY A 9 -6.27 -8.49 4.17
N SER A 10 -6.86 -8.53 5.36
CA SER A 10 -8.24 -8.12 5.61
C SER A 10 -8.39 -7.36 6.93
N PHE A 11 -9.46 -6.59 7.05
CA PHE A 11 -9.94 -6.12 8.36
C PHE A 11 -10.77 -7.20 9.02
N THR A 12 -10.44 -7.54 10.26
CA THR A 12 -11.15 -8.54 11.09
C THR A 12 -12.05 -7.89 12.13
N GLU A 13 -11.90 -6.58 12.38
CA GLU A 13 -12.68 -5.81 13.32
C GLU A 13 -13.31 -4.58 12.65
N SER A 14 -14.51 -4.21 13.09
CA SER A 14 -15.30 -3.15 12.44
C SER A 14 -14.86 -1.76 12.89
N TYR A 15 -14.94 -0.81 11.97
CA TYR A 15 -14.76 0.62 12.25
C TYR A 15 -16.10 1.34 12.16
N ALA A 16 -16.12 2.63 12.50
CA ALA A 16 -17.33 3.44 12.42
C ALA A 16 -17.89 3.53 10.98
N ASP A 17 -17.03 3.43 9.97
CA ASP A 17 -17.36 3.60 8.56
C ASP A 17 -17.63 2.29 7.79
N PHE A 18 -17.29 1.12 8.36
CA PHE A 18 -17.60 -0.18 7.75
C PHE A 18 -17.65 -1.33 8.75
N ARG A 19 -18.44 -2.36 8.40
CA ARG A 19 -18.47 -3.63 9.12
C ARG A 19 -17.43 -4.57 8.54
N ALA A 20 -16.54 -5.08 9.39
CA ALA A 20 -15.57 -6.08 8.99
C ALA A 20 -16.18 -7.49 8.94
N ALA A 21 -15.70 -8.26 7.97
CA ALA A 21 -15.98 -9.68 7.76
C ALA A 21 -14.72 -10.49 7.47
N GLY A 22 -13.53 -9.87 7.54
CA GLY A 22 -12.27 -10.55 7.31
C GLY A 22 -11.94 -11.54 8.42
N GLU A 23 -11.16 -12.55 8.06
CA GLU A 23 -10.83 -13.68 8.95
C GLU A 23 -9.32 -13.78 9.20
N GLY A 24 -8.50 -12.88 8.65
CA GLY A 24 -7.05 -12.87 8.80
C GLY A 24 -6.33 -12.67 7.47
N ILE A 25 -5.33 -13.50 7.17
CA ILE A 25 -4.56 -13.46 5.92
C ILE A 25 -4.85 -14.70 5.08
N SER A 26 -5.36 -14.52 3.87
CA SER A 26 -5.71 -15.60 2.94
C SER A 26 -4.62 -15.83 1.89
N LEU A 27 -4.28 -17.09 1.61
CA LEU A 27 -3.47 -17.51 0.46
C LEU A 27 -4.40 -17.86 -0.69
N VAL A 28 -4.21 -17.22 -1.83
CA VAL A 28 -5.04 -17.43 -3.02
C VAL A 28 -4.17 -17.86 -4.18
N ARG A 29 -4.58 -18.92 -4.87
CA ARG A 29 -4.00 -19.35 -6.14
C ARG A 29 -4.69 -18.62 -7.29
N LEU A 30 -3.89 -18.07 -8.19
CA LEU A 30 -4.28 -17.51 -9.48
C LEU A 30 -3.82 -18.48 -10.58
N GLY A 31 -4.79 -19.11 -11.24
CA GLY A 31 -4.56 -19.99 -12.38
C GLY A 31 -4.13 -19.21 -13.63
N GLU A 32 -3.53 -19.91 -14.60
CA GLU A 32 -3.09 -19.29 -15.86
C GLU A 32 -4.22 -18.56 -16.62
N ASP A 33 -5.45 -19.06 -16.48
CA ASP A 33 -6.68 -18.55 -17.11
C ASP A 33 -7.36 -17.41 -16.31
N GLY A 34 -6.86 -17.12 -15.11
CA GLY A 34 -7.42 -16.13 -14.20
C GLY A 34 -8.29 -16.71 -13.09
N HIS A 35 -8.51 -18.02 -13.02
CA HIS A 35 -9.29 -18.65 -11.97
C HIS A 35 -8.67 -18.41 -10.58
N LEU A 36 -9.51 -18.06 -9.60
CA LEU A 36 -9.12 -17.88 -8.20
C LEU A 36 -9.55 -19.05 -7.32
N ALA A 37 -8.64 -19.58 -6.52
CA ALA A 37 -8.95 -20.54 -5.46
C ALA A 37 -8.34 -20.09 -4.13
N LEU A 38 -9.16 -20.05 -3.08
CA LEU A 38 -8.66 -19.97 -1.70
C LEU A 38 -7.93 -21.28 -1.40
N VAL A 39 -6.66 -21.17 -1.00
CA VAL A 39 -5.79 -22.32 -0.73
C VAL A 39 -5.73 -22.58 0.76
N ASP A 40 -5.39 -21.55 1.53
CA ASP A 40 -5.25 -21.62 2.99
C ASP A 40 -5.43 -20.25 3.63
N ARG A 41 -5.44 -20.20 4.96
CA ARG A 41 -5.57 -18.96 5.72
C ARG A 41 -4.84 -19.05 7.07
N VAL A 42 -4.33 -17.90 7.53
CA VAL A 42 -3.96 -17.70 8.94
C VAL A 42 -4.99 -16.81 9.59
N ASP A 43 -5.70 -17.38 10.56
CA ASP A 43 -6.73 -16.71 11.35
C ASP A 43 -6.14 -16.09 12.62
N ASP A 44 -7.00 -15.49 13.46
CA ASP A 44 -6.61 -14.91 14.77
C ASP A 44 -5.47 -13.90 14.66
N LEU A 45 -5.51 -13.10 13.59
CA LEU A 45 -4.65 -11.95 13.36
C LEU A 45 -5.55 -10.71 13.33
N PRO A 46 -5.40 -9.76 14.27
CA PRO A 46 -6.27 -8.62 14.32
C PRO A 46 -5.86 -7.58 13.26
N ASN A 47 -6.77 -7.32 12.33
CA ASN A 47 -6.65 -6.35 11.23
C ASN A 47 -5.30 -6.40 10.48
N PRO A 48 -4.91 -7.54 9.84
CA PRO A 48 -3.74 -7.63 8.99
C PRO A 48 -3.93 -6.86 7.67
N SER A 49 -4.00 -5.53 7.80
CA SER A 49 -4.49 -4.61 6.78
C SER A 49 -3.46 -4.22 5.73
N TYR A 50 -2.17 -4.50 5.97
CA TYR A 50 -1.10 -4.30 5.02
C TYR A 50 -0.08 -5.44 5.05
N LEU A 51 0.36 -5.83 3.85
CA LEU A 51 1.31 -6.92 3.63
C LEU A 51 2.56 -6.41 2.90
N LYS A 52 3.74 -6.89 3.32
CA LYS A 52 5.04 -6.62 2.70
C LYS A 52 5.81 -7.94 2.53
N PRO A 53 5.83 -8.52 1.32
CA PRO A 53 6.73 -9.63 1.01
C PRO A 53 8.19 -9.23 1.27
N ILE A 54 8.94 -10.16 1.87
CA ILE A 54 10.38 -10.04 2.15
C ILE A 54 11.17 -11.16 1.45
N GLY A 55 10.53 -11.85 0.51
CA GLY A 55 11.07 -12.93 -0.29
C GLY A 55 9.95 -13.77 -0.89
N PRO A 56 10.28 -14.86 -1.62
CA PRO A 56 9.30 -15.67 -2.32
C PRO A 56 8.35 -16.42 -1.36
N ASN A 57 8.80 -16.69 -0.13
CA ASN A 57 8.06 -17.53 0.81
C ASN A 57 7.72 -16.80 2.12
N ARG A 58 8.05 -15.52 2.28
CA ARG A 58 7.88 -14.79 3.55
C ARG A 58 7.26 -13.41 3.36
N CYS A 59 6.34 -13.06 4.25
CA CYS A 59 5.64 -11.79 4.26
C CYS A 59 5.53 -11.24 5.68
N LEU A 60 5.76 -9.94 5.82
CA LEU A 60 5.40 -9.20 7.02
C LEU A 60 3.98 -8.67 6.89
N ALA A 61 3.22 -8.72 7.97
CA ALA A 61 1.88 -8.18 8.06
C ALA A 61 1.78 -7.20 9.23
N THR A 62 1.07 -6.10 9.04
CA THR A 62 0.68 -5.23 10.16
C THR A 62 -0.38 -5.91 11.02
N LEU A 63 -0.56 -5.49 12.27
CA LEU A 63 -1.63 -5.94 13.16
C LEU A 63 -2.07 -4.77 14.04
N GLU A 64 -3.33 -4.75 14.43
CA GLU A 64 -3.87 -3.80 15.41
C GLU A 64 -4.21 -4.58 16.68
N VAL A 65 -3.37 -4.49 17.71
CA VAL A 65 -3.43 -5.41 18.86
C VAL A 65 -4.44 -4.94 19.91
N ASP A 66 -4.43 -3.64 20.21
CA ASP A 66 -5.39 -2.97 21.09
C ASP A 66 -5.34 -1.45 20.89
N ASP A 67 -6.08 -0.71 21.74
CA ASP A 67 -6.18 0.75 21.73
C ASP A 67 -4.85 1.50 21.93
N ALA A 68 -3.74 0.85 22.27
CA ALA A 68 -2.45 1.50 22.49
C ALA A 68 -1.30 0.85 21.69
N ARG A 69 -1.50 -0.35 21.16
CA ARG A 69 -0.46 -1.19 20.58
C ARG A 69 -0.87 -1.73 19.23
N SER A 70 0.13 -1.81 18.35
CA SER A 70 0.05 -2.51 17.08
C SER A 70 1.04 -3.67 17.10
N GLY A 71 1.07 -4.45 16.03
CA GLY A 71 2.01 -5.55 15.90
C GLY A 71 2.47 -5.78 14.48
N ILE A 72 3.51 -6.59 14.35
CA ILE A 72 4.02 -7.10 13.09
C ILE A 72 4.03 -8.62 13.20
N ALA A 73 3.37 -9.30 12.26
CA ALA A 73 3.45 -10.75 12.10
C ALA A 73 4.34 -11.11 10.92
N THR A 74 4.99 -12.26 11.03
CA THR A 74 5.74 -12.88 9.94
C THR A 74 5.03 -14.16 9.53
N ILE A 75 4.61 -14.21 8.27
CA ILE A 75 3.93 -15.34 7.66
C ILE A 75 4.88 -16.01 6.67
N ALA A 76 4.98 -17.33 6.75
CA ALA A 76 5.59 -18.13 5.69
C ALA A 76 4.51 -18.79 4.82
N ALA A 77 4.75 -18.81 3.52
CA ALA A 77 3.95 -19.54 2.55
C ALA A 77 4.74 -20.75 2.05
N ASP A 78 4.20 -21.93 2.29
CA ASP A 78 4.62 -23.17 1.64
C ASP A 78 3.78 -23.36 0.38
N HIS A 79 4.34 -22.95 -0.76
CA HIS A 79 3.64 -23.00 -2.03
C HIS A 79 3.43 -24.42 -2.58
N GLU A 80 4.25 -25.39 -2.15
CA GLU A 80 4.12 -26.79 -2.57
C GLU A 80 3.02 -27.49 -1.77
N ALA A 81 3.03 -27.31 -0.45
CA ALA A 81 1.99 -27.85 0.42
C ALA A 81 0.67 -27.05 0.35
N GLY A 82 0.70 -25.84 -0.19
CA GLY A 82 -0.43 -24.92 -0.20
C GLY A 82 -0.83 -24.51 1.22
N ARG A 83 0.13 -24.08 2.04
CA ARG A 83 -0.13 -23.69 3.44
C ARG A 83 0.50 -22.39 3.85
N LEU A 84 -0.12 -21.72 4.81
CA LEU A 84 0.45 -20.59 5.52
C LEU A 84 0.83 -20.98 6.96
N HIS A 85 1.95 -20.41 7.40
CA HIS A 85 2.45 -20.59 8.75
C HIS A 85 2.73 -19.24 9.39
N LEU A 86 2.13 -18.98 10.54
CA LEU A 86 2.57 -17.90 11.41
C LEU A 86 3.90 -18.30 12.05
N LEU A 87 4.94 -17.50 11.84
CA LEU A 87 6.28 -17.74 12.39
C LEU A 87 6.55 -16.89 13.62
N HIS A 88 6.32 -15.59 13.51
CA HIS A 88 6.67 -14.61 14.53
C HIS A 88 5.54 -13.59 14.69
N ARG A 89 5.41 -13.05 15.91
CA ARG A 89 4.60 -11.89 16.23
C ARG A 89 5.42 -10.98 17.14
N GLN A 90 5.54 -9.71 16.79
CA GLN A 90 6.18 -8.69 17.61
C GLN A 90 5.19 -7.55 17.85
N THR A 91 4.99 -7.17 19.11
CA THR A 91 4.14 -6.02 19.47
C THR A 91 4.99 -4.76 19.50
N THR A 92 4.40 -3.63 19.13
CA THR A 92 5.02 -2.31 19.13
C THR A 92 4.06 -1.29 19.76
N PRO A 93 4.56 -0.29 20.51
CA PRO A 93 3.72 0.83 20.92
C PRO A 93 3.23 1.60 19.67
N GLY A 94 2.06 2.23 19.79
CA GLY A 94 1.46 3.02 18.74
C GLY A 94 0.20 2.38 18.17
N GLN A 95 -0.71 3.23 17.74
CA GLN A 95 -2.03 2.84 17.23
C GLN A 95 -2.04 2.80 15.69
N VAL A 96 -2.74 1.80 15.14
CA VAL A 96 -3.03 1.64 13.71
C VAL A 96 -1.75 1.69 12.86
N LEU A 97 -0.84 0.73 13.07
CA LEU A 97 0.26 0.47 12.14
C LEU A 97 -0.34 0.03 10.79
N CYS A 98 -0.32 0.93 9.81
CA CYS A 98 -1.09 0.76 8.58
C CYS A 98 -0.23 0.41 7.37
N HIS A 99 1.10 0.45 7.51
CA HIS A 99 2.01 0.27 6.38
C HIS A 99 3.43 -0.10 6.83
N LEU A 100 4.09 -0.92 6.02
CA LEU A 100 5.46 -1.41 6.24
C LEU A 100 6.28 -1.31 4.95
N ASP A 101 7.58 -1.09 5.11
CA ASP A 101 8.56 -1.27 4.06
C ASP A 101 9.89 -1.79 4.61
N VAL A 102 10.65 -2.50 3.78
CA VAL A 102 11.95 -3.08 4.16
C VAL A 102 13.02 -2.46 3.28
N ASP A 103 14.15 -2.15 3.88
CA ASP A 103 15.27 -1.51 3.20
C ASP A 103 15.90 -2.44 2.15
N PRO A 104 16.68 -1.91 1.19
CA PRO A 104 17.29 -2.71 0.14
C PRO A 104 18.21 -3.84 0.65
N THR A 105 18.75 -3.74 1.87
CA THR A 105 19.59 -4.79 2.45
C THR A 105 18.79 -5.91 3.11
N GLY A 106 17.50 -5.72 3.36
CA GLY A 106 16.64 -6.69 4.04
C GLY A 106 16.85 -6.75 5.55
N GLN A 107 17.60 -5.80 6.14
CA GLN A 107 17.98 -5.82 7.56
C GLN A 107 17.17 -4.83 8.40
N TRP A 108 16.48 -3.89 7.76
CA TRP A 108 15.73 -2.84 8.42
C TRP A 108 14.32 -2.74 7.86
N LEU A 109 13.37 -2.67 8.79
CA LEU A 109 11.95 -2.43 8.55
C LEU A 109 11.64 -1.00 8.97
N ALA A 110 10.80 -0.31 8.20
CA ALA A 110 10.12 0.91 8.59
C ALA A 110 8.61 0.66 8.72
N GLY A 111 7.94 1.42 9.58
CA GLY A 111 6.48 1.37 9.74
C GLY A 111 5.81 2.74 9.94
N ALA A 112 4.59 2.90 9.44
CA ALA A 112 3.75 4.10 9.60
C ALA A 112 2.55 3.83 10.51
N PHE A 113 2.35 4.67 11.52
CA PHE A 113 1.25 4.56 12.47
C PHE A 113 0.22 5.65 12.22
N TYR A 114 -0.85 5.31 11.51
CA TYR A 114 -1.92 6.23 11.14
C TYR A 114 -2.59 6.83 12.39
N GLY A 115 -2.94 6.00 13.38
CA GLY A 115 -3.78 6.42 14.50
C GLY A 115 -3.05 7.29 15.52
N SER A 116 -1.73 7.14 15.63
CA SER A 116 -0.94 7.79 16.68
C SER A 116 0.10 8.80 16.18
N GLY A 117 0.29 8.91 14.85
CA GLY A 117 1.20 9.90 14.28
C GLY A 117 2.69 9.54 14.40
N HIS A 118 3.05 8.24 14.38
CA HIS A 118 4.43 7.79 14.55
C HIS A 118 5.01 7.15 13.28
N VAL A 119 6.34 7.22 13.18
CA VAL A 119 7.17 6.46 12.25
C VAL A 119 8.15 5.62 13.05
N LEU A 120 8.35 4.37 12.65
CA LEU A 120 9.16 3.38 13.36
C LEU A 120 10.25 2.85 12.43
N THR A 121 11.41 2.53 13.00
CA THR A 121 12.40 1.63 12.41
C THR A 121 12.67 0.46 13.34
N ARG A 122 12.86 -0.74 12.78
CA ARG A 122 13.26 -1.95 13.50
C ARG A 122 14.22 -2.80 12.69
N ALA A 123 15.17 -3.46 13.34
CA ALA A 123 15.96 -4.49 12.69
C ALA A 123 15.11 -5.74 12.46
N VAL A 124 15.24 -6.32 11.27
CA VAL A 124 14.58 -7.55 10.84
C VAL A 124 15.61 -8.49 10.24
N ASP A 125 15.51 -9.78 10.53
CA ASP A 125 16.41 -10.78 9.94
C ASP A 125 15.80 -11.46 8.69
N ALA A 126 16.59 -12.32 8.04
CA ALA A 126 16.16 -13.05 6.85
C ALA A 126 15.00 -14.03 7.10
N ASP A 127 14.80 -14.45 8.35
CA ASP A 127 13.64 -15.25 8.75
C ASP A 127 12.39 -14.38 8.99
N GLY A 128 12.54 -13.06 8.93
CA GLY A 128 11.50 -12.07 9.16
C GLY A 128 11.25 -11.83 10.64
N ARG A 129 12.16 -12.20 11.54
CA ARG A 129 12.03 -11.89 12.97
C ARG A 129 12.35 -10.41 13.20
N VAL A 130 11.36 -9.68 13.71
CA VAL A 130 11.52 -8.26 14.06
C VAL A 130 12.03 -8.15 15.49
N SER A 131 13.11 -7.40 15.70
CA SER A 131 13.66 -7.10 17.03
C SER A 131 13.16 -5.76 17.56
N GLU A 132 13.57 -5.37 18.77
CA GLU A 132 13.33 -4.02 19.31
C GLU A 132 14.41 -2.99 18.93
N ALA A 133 15.49 -3.42 18.25
CA ALA A 133 16.56 -2.50 17.86
C ALA A 133 16.07 -1.56 16.75
N GLY A 134 16.17 -0.24 16.97
CA GLY A 134 15.75 0.79 16.02
C GLY A 134 15.25 2.06 16.74
N GLY A 135 14.53 2.90 16.02
CA GLY A 135 14.04 4.19 16.51
C GLY A 135 12.54 4.39 16.30
N MET A 136 11.99 5.43 16.92
CA MET A 136 10.62 5.87 16.69
C MET A 136 10.56 7.39 16.74
N ALA A 137 9.90 8.01 15.77
CA ALA A 137 9.73 9.45 15.68
C ALA A 137 8.24 9.80 15.67
N LYS A 138 7.87 10.83 16.44
CA LYS A 138 6.53 11.38 16.46
C LYS A 138 6.42 12.56 15.50
N ARG A 139 5.38 12.56 14.69
CA ARG A 139 5.02 13.66 13.79
C ARG A 139 4.16 14.68 14.54
N HIS A 140 4.17 15.92 14.07
CA HIS A 140 3.44 17.03 14.67
C HIS A 140 2.82 17.91 13.58
N GLY A 141 1.68 18.53 13.88
CA GLY A 141 0.95 19.39 12.95
C GLY A 141 -0.49 18.93 12.74
N HIS A 142 -1.17 19.62 11.84
CA HIS A 142 -2.53 19.36 11.40
C HIS A 142 -2.73 20.10 10.06
N SER A 143 -3.89 19.94 9.43
CA SER A 143 -4.27 20.70 8.25
C SER A 143 -5.77 21.02 8.24
N VAL A 144 -6.32 21.37 7.07
CA VAL A 144 -7.60 22.05 6.91
C VAL A 144 -8.82 21.13 6.99
N HIS A 145 -8.68 19.83 6.72
CA HIS A 145 -9.83 18.92 6.78
C HIS A 145 -10.28 18.71 8.24
N PRO A 146 -11.53 19.07 8.59
CA PRO A 146 -11.95 19.24 9.99
C PRO A 146 -12.00 17.95 10.82
N ILE A 147 -12.05 16.79 10.15
CA ILE A 147 -12.07 15.47 10.79
C ILE A 147 -10.77 14.71 10.53
N ARG A 148 -10.41 14.52 9.25
CA ARG A 148 -9.30 13.68 8.79
C ARG A 148 -7.90 14.28 8.95
N GLN A 149 -7.77 15.56 9.28
CA GLN A 149 -6.48 16.26 9.36
C GLN A 149 -6.33 17.05 10.68
N THR A 150 -6.93 16.58 11.77
CA THR A 150 -6.85 17.24 13.08
C THR A 150 -5.54 16.95 13.82
N ILE A 151 -4.86 15.88 13.45
CA ILE A 151 -3.55 15.44 13.96
C ILE A 151 -2.75 14.80 12.81
N PRO A 152 -1.46 14.48 13.00
CA PRO A 152 -0.67 13.76 12.02
C PRO A 152 -1.14 12.32 11.82
N HIS A 153 -1.12 11.89 10.56
CA HIS A 153 -1.51 10.57 10.10
C HIS A 153 -0.54 10.06 9.02
N PRO A 154 0.72 9.70 9.37
CA PRO A 154 1.60 8.96 8.47
C PRO A 154 0.89 7.73 7.92
N HIS A 155 0.76 7.65 6.60
CA HIS A 155 -0.03 6.59 5.98
C HIS A 155 0.86 5.59 5.23
N ALA A 156 2.09 5.96 4.91
CA ALA A 156 3.08 5.04 4.34
C ALA A 156 4.50 5.41 4.77
N VAL A 157 5.41 4.44 4.62
CA VAL A 157 6.86 4.62 4.66
C VAL A 157 7.45 3.99 3.40
N ARG A 158 8.46 4.61 2.81
CA ARG A 158 9.25 3.96 1.74
C ARG A 158 10.72 4.24 1.91
N PHE A 159 11.53 3.20 1.82
CA PHE A 159 12.97 3.38 1.62
C PHE A 159 13.23 3.89 0.20
N SER A 160 14.17 4.83 0.07
CA SER A 160 14.73 5.15 -1.24
C SER A 160 15.46 3.92 -1.82
N PRO A 161 15.61 3.81 -3.15
CA PRO A 161 16.27 2.66 -3.76
C PRO A 161 17.71 2.44 -3.31
N ASP A 162 18.41 3.51 -2.90
CA ASP A 162 19.76 3.46 -2.33
C ASP A 162 19.78 3.18 -0.81
N GLY A 163 18.62 3.02 -0.19
CA GLY A 163 18.43 2.76 1.24
C GLY A 163 18.79 3.94 2.16
N SER A 164 19.16 5.10 1.62
CA SER A 164 19.68 6.22 2.41
C SER A 164 18.60 7.14 2.98
N TRP A 165 17.35 6.97 2.56
CA TRP A 165 16.22 7.81 2.97
C TRP A 165 14.98 6.98 3.29
N ILE A 166 14.19 7.44 4.25
CA ILE A 166 12.81 7.01 4.46
C ILE A 166 11.89 8.18 4.10
N VAL A 167 11.01 7.98 3.11
CA VAL A 167 10.02 8.96 2.64
C VAL A 167 8.65 8.63 3.22
N VAL A 168 8.02 9.60 3.88
CA VAL A 168 6.83 9.42 4.71
C VAL A 168 5.75 10.44 4.31
N PRO A 169 4.74 10.05 3.50
CA PRO A 169 3.55 10.86 3.32
C PRO A 169 2.69 10.85 4.59
N ASP A 170 2.29 12.04 5.01
CA ASP A 170 1.48 12.29 6.19
C ASP A 170 0.16 12.95 5.78
N LEU A 171 -0.91 12.17 5.82
CA LEU A 171 -2.25 12.62 5.42
C LEU A 171 -2.71 13.78 6.28
N GLY A 172 -2.39 13.73 7.58
CA GLY A 172 -2.89 14.65 8.59
C GLY A 172 -2.30 16.05 8.51
N THR A 173 -1.11 16.19 7.93
CA THR A 173 -0.36 17.46 7.90
C THR A 173 -0.16 18.05 6.50
N ASP A 174 -0.59 17.35 5.44
CA ASP A 174 -0.24 17.68 4.03
C ASP A 174 1.29 17.77 3.80
N GLU A 175 2.05 16.93 4.49
CA GLU A 175 3.51 16.90 4.36
C GLU A 175 3.99 15.55 3.81
N VAL A 176 5.07 15.59 3.06
CA VAL A 176 5.91 14.42 2.79
C VAL A 176 7.27 14.67 3.42
N ALA A 177 7.59 13.88 4.43
CA ALA A 177 8.80 14.00 5.21
C ALA A 177 9.86 13.01 4.73
N SER A 178 11.08 13.49 4.52
CA SER A 178 12.24 12.65 4.20
C SER A 178 13.19 12.62 5.38
N TYR A 179 13.42 11.42 5.91
CA TYR A 179 14.38 11.16 6.98
C TYR A 179 15.64 10.55 6.38
N ALA A 180 16.80 11.16 6.64
CA ALA A 180 18.06 10.48 6.39
C ALA A 180 18.11 9.20 7.25
N PHE A 181 18.53 8.10 6.65
CA PHE A 181 18.58 6.81 7.30
C PHE A 181 19.99 6.24 7.27
N THR A 182 20.47 5.79 8.42
CA THR A 182 21.77 5.11 8.53
C THR A 182 21.67 4.08 9.65
N ASN A 183 21.79 2.80 9.30
CA ASN A 183 21.90 1.67 10.24
C ASN A 183 20.82 1.66 11.36
N GLY A 184 19.57 1.88 11.01
CA GLY A 184 18.44 1.80 11.95
C GLY A 184 18.10 3.10 12.67
N GLU A 185 18.99 4.09 12.62
CA GLU A 185 18.75 5.38 13.26
C GLU A 185 17.64 6.14 12.54
N LEU A 186 16.64 6.55 13.31
CA LEU A 186 15.58 7.44 12.86
C LEU A 186 15.64 8.72 13.70
N ALA A 187 16.03 9.82 13.06
CA ALA A 187 16.05 11.12 13.71
C ALA A 187 14.64 11.53 14.16
N SER A 188 14.55 12.28 15.27
CA SER A 188 13.27 12.79 15.78
C SER A 188 12.59 13.76 14.82
N THR A 189 13.37 14.47 14.00
CA THR A 189 12.87 15.40 12.99
C THR A 189 13.34 15.00 11.59
N PRO A 190 12.52 15.22 10.54
CA PRO A 190 12.93 14.92 9.18
C PRO A 190 14.02 15.90 8.70
N SER A 191 14.85 15.46 7.77
CA SER A 191 15.86 16.31 7.15
C SER A 191 15.25 17.27 6.12
N PHE A 192 14.21 16.81 5.42
CA PHE A 192 13.46 17.61 4.45
C PHE A 192 11.96 17.39 4.58
N ILE A 193 11.19 18.44 4.30
CA ILE A 193 9.74 18.41 4.22
C ILE A 193 9.34 19.03 2.89
N TRP A 194 8.55 18.30 2.11
CA TRP A 194 7.78 18.84 1.00
C TRP A 194 6.31 18.99 1.43
N ARG A 195 5.62 20.02 0.96
CA ARG A 195 4.24 20.33 1.35
C ARG A 195 3.33 20.20 0.14
N ALA A 196 2.28 19.39 0.30
CA ALA A 196 1.18 19.34 -0.66
C ALA A 196 0.27 20.56 -0.48
N PRO A 197 -0.63 20.84 -1.43
CA PRO A 197 -1.73 21.77 -1.19
C PRO A 197 -2.51 21.39 0.08
N ALA A 198 -2.99 22.40 0.81
CA ALA A 198 -3.80 22.17 1.99
C ALA A 198 -5.07 21.38 1.64
N GLY A 199 -5.33 20.30 2.36
CA GLY A 199 -6.45 19.40 2.18
C GLY A 199 -6.17 18.22 1.23
N ALA A 200 -4.95 18.07 0.71
CA ALA A 200 -4.62 17.02 -0.26
C ALA A 200 -4.61 15.59 0.36
N GLY A 201 -4.09 15.47 1.57
CA GLY A 201 -3.94 14.20 2.29
C GLY A 201 -2.98 13.21 1.62
N PRO A 202 -1.66 13.47 1.58
CA PRO A 202 -0.64 12.53 1.11
C PRO A 202 -0.80 11.13 1.73
N ARG A 203 -0.88 10.08 0.90
CA ARG A 203 -1.24 8.72 1.35
C ARG A 203 -0.19 7.66 1.09
N LEU A 204 0.12 7.41 -0.19
CA LEU A 204 1.08 6.40 -0.63
C LEU A 204 2.14 7.06 -1.49
N VAL A 205 3.38 6.60 -1.32
CA VAL A 205 4.49 6.92 -2.23
C VAL A 205 5.07 5.65 -2.83
N HIS A 206 5.48 5.72 -4.10
CA HIS A 206 6.26 4.70 -4.80
C HIS A 206 7.35 5.36 -5.64
N PHE A 207 8.56 4.84 -5.59
CA PHE A 207 9.64 5.30 -6.45
C PHE A 207 9.46 4.80 -7.90
N SER A 208 9.95 5.57 -8.87
CA SER A 208 10.23 5.07 -10.21
C SER A 208 11.33 4.00 -10.15
N ARG A 209 11.41 3.17 -11.19
CA ARG A 209 12.38 2.06 -11.26
C ARG A 209 13.83 2.48 -11.08
N ASP A 210 14.17 3.67 -11.58
CA ASP A 210 15.50 4.27 -11.49
C ASP A 210 15.70 5.16 -10.25
N GLY A 211 14.67 5.29 -9.40
CA GLY A 211 14.70 6.08 -8.18
C GLY A 211 14.71 7.59 -8.37
N ARG A 212 14.62 8.11 -9.60
CA ARG A 212 14.65 9.55 -9.88
C ARG A 212 13.36 10.27 -9.53
N TYR A 213 12.24 9.54 -9.45
CA TYR A 213 10.93 10.11 -9.23
C TYR A 213 10.18 9.38 -8.11
N VAL A 214 9.25 10.09 -7.48
CA VAL A 214 8.27 9.56 -6.53
C VAL A 214 6.88 9.89 -7.04
N LEU A 215 6.07 8.84 -7.23
CA LEU A 215 4.63 8.99 -7.39
C LEU A 215 4.01 9.13 -5.99
N LEU A 216 3.15 10.13 -5.81
CA LEU A 216 2.45 10.42 -4.56
C LEU A 216 0.95 10.45 -4.79
N VAL A 217 0.20 9.60 -4.08
CA VAL A 217 -1.27 9.67 -4.04
C VAL A 217 -1.72 10.66 -2.98
N HIS A 218 -2.63 11.55 -3.36
CA HIS A 218 -3.35 12.47 -2.47
C HIS A 218 -4.76 11.93 -2.24
N GLU A 219 -5.01 11.41 -1.05
CA GLU A 219 -6.23 10.70 -0.71
C GLU A 219 -7.47 11.59 -0.81
N LEU A 220 -7.40 12.79 -0.23
CA LEU A 220 -8.59 13.61 0.02
C LEU A 220 -8.98 14.46 -1.20
N THR A 221 -8.02 14.78 -2.07
CA THR A 221 -8.29 15.53 -3.33
C THR A 221 -8.46 14.63 -4.55
N SER A 222 -8.25 13.32 -4.43
CA SER A 222 -8.28 12.39 -5.58
C SER A 222 -7.31 12.82 -6.68
N GLU A 223 -6.05 13.03 -6.29
CA GLU A 223 -4.97 13.42 -7.20
C GLU A 223 -3.77 12.48 -7.05
N VAL A 224 -2.93 12.46 -8.08
CA VAL A 224 -1.60 11.85 -8.03
C VAL A 224 -0.58 12.85 -8.55
N SER A 225 0.51 13.02 -7.80
CA SER A 225 1.67 13.82 -8.21
C SER A 225 2.83 12.93 -8.63
N SER A 226 3.61 13.40 -9.58
CA SER A 226 4.98 12.96 -9.82
C SER A 226 5.93 14.02 -9.30
N LEU A 227 6.87 13.59 -8.47
CA LEU A 227 7.85 14.44 -7.80
C LEU A 227 9.25 13.98 -8.22
N SER A 228 10.15 14.89 -8.57
CA SER A 228 11.58 14.53 -8.67
C SER A 228 12.13 14.24 -7.28
N PHE A 229 13.07 13.29 -7.18
CA PHE A 229 13.73 12.93 -5.93
C PHE A 229 15.25 13.07 -6.08
N ARG A 230 15.86 13.92 -5.24
CA ARG A 230 17.31 14.13 -5.23
C ARG A 230 17.81 14.28 -3.79
N GLY A 231 18.46 13.24 -3.29
CA GLY A 231 19.07 13.24 -1.95
C GLY A 231 18.08 13.65 -0.86
N GLY A 232 16.90 13.02 -0.83
CA GLY A 232 15.84 13.30 0.14
C GLY A 232 14.93 14.49 -0.20
N ARG A 233 15.31 15.37 -1.14
CA ARG A 233 14.48 16.51 -1.55
C ARG A 233 13.49 16.09 -2.63
N LEU A 234 12.26 16.61 -2.51
CA LEU A 234 11.16 16.42 -3.45
C LEU A 234 10.81 17.74 -4.13
N GLU A 235 10.50 17.69 -5.43
CA GLU A 235 10.01 18.83 -6.22
C GLU A 235 8.92 18.36 -7.18
N GLU A 236 7.77 19.03 -7.20
CA GLU A 236 6.60 18.61 -8.00
C GLU A 236 6.81 18.90 -9.48
N ILE A 237 6.66 17.86 -10.32
CA ILE A 237 6.76 17.95 -11.78
C ILE A 237 5.36 18.12 -12.37
N ALA A 238 4.44 17.26 -11.94
CA ALA A 238 3.07 17.24 -12.41
C ALA A 238 2.15 16.74 -11.30
N ARG A 239 0.92 17.25 -11.29
CA ARG A 239 -0.19 16.73 -10.50
C ARG A 239 -1.42 16.63 -11.38
N VAL A 240 -2.09 15.48 -11.35
CA VAL A 240 -3.27 15.21 -12.16
C VAL A 240 -4.35 14.54 -11.31
N SER A 241 -5.62 14.72 -11.71
CA SER A 241 -6.76 14.03 -11.10
C SER A 241 -6.64 12.51 -11.29
N THR A 242 -7.03 11.75 -10.27
CA THR A 242 -7.27 10.31 -10.37
C THR A 242 -8.68 9.97 -10.81
N LEU A 243 -9.49 10.98 -11.13
CA LEU A 243 -10.83 10.84 -11.69
C LEU A 243 -10.82 11.41 -13.10
N ARG A 244 -10.95 10.57 -14.13
CA ARG A 244 -10.96 11.03 -15.54
C ARG A 244 -12.29 11.64 -15.94
N THR A 245 -13.37 11.15 -15.36
CA THR A 245 -14.73 11.68 -15.55
C THR A 245 -15.13 12.51 -14.35
N ALA A 246 -15.97 13.53 -14.58
CA ALA A 246 -16.53 14.31 -13.50
C ALA A 246 -17.32 13.38 -12.57
N PHE A 247 -16.91 13.33 -11.29
CA PHE A 247 -17.54 12.50 -10.28
C PHE A 247 -18.25 13.37 -9.26
N THR A 248 -19.50 13.04 -8.95
CA THR A 248 -20.28 13.68 -7.90
C THR A 248 -20.35 12.76 -6.69
N GLY A 249 -19.88 13.24 -5.54
CA GLY A 249 -19.87 12.49 -4.30
C GLY A 249 -18.49 12.50 -3.65
N GLU A 250 -18.38 11.83 -2.50
CA GLU A 250 -17.10 11.66 -1.82
C GLU A 250 -16.26 10.59 -2.53
N ASN A 251 -15.07 10.98 -2.97
CA ASN A 251 -14.07 10.03 -3.45
C ASN A 251 -12.77 10.21 -2.68
N THR A 252 -12.13 9.09 -2.38
CA THR A 252 -10.81 9.07 -1.81
C THR A 252 -9.91 8.10 -2.58
N ALA A 253 -8.76 8.59 -3.03
CA ALA A 253 -7.76 7.74 -3.69
C ALA A 253 -7.12 6.79 -2.66
N ALA A 254 -6.67 5.61 -3.10
CA ALA A 254 -6.13 4.59 -2.22
C ALA A 254 -4.88 3.87 -2.76
N GLY A 255 -5.04 2.71 -3.40
CA GLY A 255 -3.94 1.86 -3.85
C GLY A 255 -3.15 2.54 -4.98
N LEU A 256 -1.85 2.26 -5.05
CA LEU A 256 -0.93 2.72 -6.10
C LEU A 256 0.01 1.56 -6.44
N HIS A 257 0.04 1.17 -7.72
CA HIS A 257 0.91 0.10 -8.20
C HIS A 257 1.45 0.38 -9.59
N TRP A 258 2.72 0.06 -9.79
CA TRP A 258 3.35 0.00 -11.10
C TRP A 258 2.96 -1.28 -11.85
N HIS A 259 2.75 -1.17 -13.15
CA HIS A 259 2.76 -2.33 -14.02
C HIS A 259 4.17 -2.98 -13.97
N PRO A 260 4.29 -4.33 -13.91
CA PRO A 260 5.58 -4.98 -13.67
C PRO A 260 6.63 -4.77 -14.76
N THR A 261 6.24 -4.41 -15.99
CA THR A 261 7.16 -4.22 -17.12
C THR A 261 6.90 -2.99 -18.01
N ARG A 262 5.82 -2.23 -17.78
CA ARG A 262 5.44 -1.08 -18.62
C ARG A 262 5.68 0.19 -17.82
N SER A 263 5.93 1.29 -18.51
CA SER A 263 5.98 2.65 -17.93
C SER A 263 4.56 3.15 -17.69
N THR A 264 3.86 2.44 -16.82
CA THR A 264 2.45 2.61 -16.51
C THR A 264 2.23 2.30 -15.04
N PHE A 265 1.41 3.09 -14.38
CA PHE A 265 0.92 2.79 -13.04
C PHE A 265 -0.59 2.96 -13.00
N ALA A 266 -1.18 2.54 -11.90
CA ALA A 266 -2.60 2.77 -11.65
C ALA A 266 -2.86 3.22 -10.21
N VAL A 267 -3.99 3.88 -10.01
CA VAL A 267 -4.47 4.33 -8.70
C VAL A 267 -5.91 3.88 -8.51
N SER A 268 -6.26 3.36 -7.33
CA SER A 268 -7.65 3.02 -7.00
C SER A 268 -8.40 4.21 -6.41
N ASN A 269 -9.67 4.34 -6.77
CA ASN A 269 -10.59 5.38 -6.32
C ASN A 269 -11.76 4.72 -5.60
N ARG A 270 -11.85 4.94 -4.29
CA ARG A 270 -12.81 4.23 -3.44
C ARG A 270 -14.26 4.64 -3.69
N GLY A 271 -14.53 5.93 -3.88
CA GLY A 271 -15.88 6.45 -4.15
C GLY A 271 -16.35 6.19 -5.57
N ALA A 272 -15.45 6.32 -6.55
CA ALA A 272 -15.76 6.04 -7.95
C ALA A 272 -15.73 4.54 -8.30
N HIS A 273 -15.37 3.67 -7.34
CA HIS A 273 -15.28 2.21 -7.51
C HIS A 273 -14.44 1.79 -8.72
N ALA A 274 -13.34 2.50 -8.97
CA ALA A 274 -12.57 2.38 -10.21
C ALA A 274 -11.06 2.33 -9.96
N ILE A 275 -10.34 1.78 -10.93
CA ILE A 275 -8.88 1.80 -11.05
C ILE A 275 -8.53 2.67 -12.25
N THR A 276 -7.84 3.78 -12.02
CA THR A 276 -7.41 4.70 -13.07
C THR A 276 -5.96 4.40 -13.45
N PHE A 277 -5.71 4.18 -14.74
CA PHE A 277 -4.41 3.89 -15.31
C PHE A 277 -3.78 5.17 -15.87
N PHE A 278 -2.46 5.25 -15.74
CA PHE A 278 -1.66 6.41 -16.14
C PHE A 278 -0.46 5.96 -16.96
N GLU A 279 -0.15 6.73 -17.98
CA GLU A 279 1.16 6.65 -18.62
C GLU A 279 2.19 7.43 -17.79
N PHE A 280 3.42 6.93 -17.77
CA PHE A 280 4.55 7.56 -17.11
C PHE A 280 5.67 7.72 -18.13
N ASP A 281 6.16 8.95 -18.29
CA ASP A 281 7.33 9.23 -19.11
C ASP A 281 8.60 9.08 -18.25
N ASP A 282 9.37 8.01 -18.47
CA ASP A 282 10.57 7.73 -17.67
C ASP A 282 11.66 8.81 -17.79
N ALA A 283 11.69 9.57 -18.88
CA ALA A 283 12.74 10.57 -19.11
C ALA A 283 12.51 11.85 -18.32
N SER A 284 11.26 12.32 -18.29
CA SER A 284 10.83 13.59 -17.72
C SER A 284 10.14 13.46 -16.38
N GLY A 285 9.57 12.29 -16.06
CA GLY A 285 8.71 12.06 -14.91
C GLY A 285 7.29 12.59 -15.10
N ALA A 286 6.90 12.99 -16.32
CA ALA A 286 5.54 13.42 -16.61
C ALA A 286 4.55 12.25 -16.47
N ILE A 287 3.32 12.59 -16.09
CA ILE A 287 2.22 11.64 -15.91
C ILE A 287 0.98 12.11 -16.66
N SER A 288 0.28 11.19 -17.30
CA SER A 288 -0.97 11.47 -18.01
C SER A 288 -2.01 10.40 -17.68
N PRO A 289 -3.26 10.80 -17.32
CA PRO A 289 -4.34 9.84 -17.13
C PRO A 289 -4.72 9.20 -18.46
N TRP A 290 -4.77 7.87 -18.49
CA TRP A 290 -4.99 7.10 -19.72
C TRP A 290 -6.40 6.53 -19.83
N PHE A 291 -6.82 5.66 -18.90
CA PHE A 291 -8.17 5.10 -18.87
C PHE A 291 -8.60 4.64 -17.49
N ASP A 292 -9.91 4.44 -17.32
CA ASP A 292 -10.48 3.87 -16.10
C ASP A 292 -10.92 2.42 -16.36
N SER A 293 -10.69 1.55 -15.39
CA SER A 293 -11.30 0.23 -15.30
C SER A 293 -12.24 0.21 -14.09
N PRO A 294 -13.44 -0.38 -14.19
CA PRO A 294 -14.21 -0.72 -13.00
C PRO A 294 -13.38 -1.63 -12.08
N SER A 295 -13.56 -1.48 -10.77
CA SER A 295 -13.01 -2.42 -9.79
C SER A 295 -13.90 -3.65 -9.58
N GLY A 296 -15.18 -3.51 -9.92
CA GLY A 296 -16.22 -4.53 -9.82
C GLY A 296 -16.93 -4.60 -8.47
N GLY A 297 -16.54 -3.78 -7.49
CA GLY A 297 -17.22 -3.70 -6.21
C GLY A 297 -16.95 -2.39 -5.47
N ASP A 298 -17.47 -2.29 -4.25
CA ASP A 298 -17.41 -1.10 -3.40
C ASP A 298 -16.06 -0.94 -2.68
N LYS A 299 -15.60 0.31 -2.61
CA LYS A 299 -14.33 0.76 -1.99
C LYS A 299 -13.12 -0.13 -2.34
N PRO A 300 -12.62 -0.11 -3.59
CA PRO A 300 -11.36 -0.79 -3.94
C PRO A 300 -10.18 -0.20 -3.15
N ARG A 301 -9.84 -0.81 -2.02
CA ARG A 301 -8.81 -0.30 -1.09
C ARG A 301 -7.41 -0.56 -1.59
N ASP A 302 -7.22 -1.71 -2.24
CA ASP A 302 -5.97 -2.09 -2.87
C ASP A 302 -6.27 -2.91 -4.14
N PHE A 303 -5.25 -3.06 -4.96
CA PHE A 303 -5.26 -3.94 -6.12
C PHE A 303 -3.83 -4.42 -6.36
N ALA A 304 -3.61 -5.34 -7.30
CA ALA A 304 -2.28 -5.73 -7.70
C ALA A 304 -2.24 -6.16 -9.17
N PHE A 305 -1.10 -5.91 -9.82
CA PHE A 305 -0.79 -6.56 -11.08
C PHE A 305 -0.25 -7.97 -10.79
N SER A 306 -0.74 -8.95 -11.53
CA SER A 306 -0.10 -10.27 -11.59
C SER A 306 1.37 -10.17 -12.02
N PRO A 307 2.21 -11.18 -11.72
CA PRO A 307 3.63 -11.11 -12.02
C PRO A 307 3.99 -10.78 -13.47
N CYS A 308 3.21 -11.30 -14.42
CA CYS A 308 3.41 -11.04 -15.83
C CYS A 308 2.81 -9.71 -16.32
N GLY A 309 1.99 -9.04 -15.50
CA GLY A 309 1.30 -7.79 -15.83
C GLY A 309 0.00 -7.94 -16.61
N ARG A 310 -0.42 -9.15 -16.96
CA ARG A 310 -1.68 -9.40 -17.68
C ARG A 310 -2.90 -9.10 -16.82
N TRP A 311 -2.98 -9.76 -15.67
CA TRP A 311 -4.13 -9.66 -14.78
C TRP A 311 -3.99 -8.50 -13.81
N VAL A 312 -5.12 -7.84 -13.54
CA VAL A 312 -5.30 -6.92 -12.42
C VAL A 312 -6.29 -7.54 -11.44
N ILE A 313 -5.87 -7.64 -10.18
CA ILE A 313 -6.65 -8.23 -9.10
C ILE A 313 -7.10 -7.09 -8.18
N THR A 314 -8.40 -6.90 -8.00
CA THR A 314 -8.96 -5.83 -7.15
C THR A 314 -9.43 -6.40 -5.82
N ALA A 315 -9.20 -5.66 -4.72
CA ALA A 315 -9.74 -5.96 -3.39
C ALA A 315 -10.77 -4.88 -3.02
N ASN A 316 -12.05 -5.25 -3.08
CA ASN A 316 -13.18 -4.36 -2.82
C ASN A 316 -13.60 -4.52 -1.36
N GLN A 317 -13.23 -3.56 -0.52
CA GLN A 317 -13.33 -3.64 0.94
C GLN A 317 -14.78 -3.87 1.40
N ASN A 318 -15.73 -3.15 0.83
CA ASN A 318 -17.10 -3.11 1.36
C ASN A 318 -18.01 -4.20 0.75
N ASP A 319 -17.55 -4.86 -0.32
CA ASP A 319 -18.29 -5.94 -0.99
C ASP A 319 -17.75 -7.34 -0.67
N ASP A 320 -16.74 -7.44 0.20
CA ASP A 320 -16.07 -8.69 0.54
C ASP A 320 -15.59 -9.48 -0.70
N SER A 321 -15.11 -8.79 -1.74
CA SER A 321 -14.81 -9.41 -3.03
C SER A 321 -13.38 -9.15 -3.51
N VAL A 322 -12.79 -10.20 -4.09
CA VAL A 322 -11.55 -10.14 -4.85
C VAL A 322 -11.85 -10.60 -6.28
N MET A 323 -11.51 -9.76 -7.27
CA MET A 323 -11.93 -9.97 -8.67
C MET A 323 -10.74 -9.91 -9.63
N VAL A 324 -10.85 -10.59 -10.78
CA VAL A 324 -9.79 -10.64 -11.79
C VAL A 324 -10.22 -9.96 -13.09
N TRP A 325 -9.37 -9.05 -13.56
CA TRP A 325 -9.55 -8.25 -14.76
C TRP A 325 -8.44 -8.54 -15.77
N ASP A 326 -8.82 -8.75 -17.04
CA ASP A 326 -7.90 -8.67 -18.18
C ASP A 326 -7.87 -7.22 -18.65
N ILE A 327 -6.68 -6.66 -18.85
CA ILE A 327 -6.55 -5.29 -19.35
C ILE A 327 -6.34 -5.32 -20.86
N ASP A 328 -7.32 -4.80 -21.60
CA ASP A 328 -7.13 -4.49 -23.01
C ASP A 328 -6.35 -3.18 -23.13
N TRP A 329 -5.02 -3.33 -23.25
CA TRP A 329 -4.10 -2.20 -23.39
C TRP A 329 -4.22 -1.47 -24.73
N GLN A 330 -4.88 -2.05 -25.74
CA GLN A 330 -5.07 -1.38 -27.02
C GLN A 330 -6.30 -0.48 -26.99
N GLU A 331 -7.39 -0.96 -26.39
CA GLU A 331 -8.64 -0.21 -26.25
C GLU A 331 -8.68 0.67 -24.99
N GLY A 332 -7.79 0.44 -24.03
CA GLY A 332 -7.77 1.15 -22.76
C GLY A 332 -9.00 0.83 -21.91
N ARG A 333 -9.27 -0.47 -21.67
CA ARG A 333 -10.34 -0.89 -20.77
C ARG A 333 -10.03 -2.19 -20.05
N GLY A 334 -10.49 -2.31 -18.81
CA GLY A 334 -10.54 -3.59 -18.12
C GLY A 334 -11.74 -4.42 -18.56
N ARG A 335 -11.52 -5.71 -18.75
CA ARG A 335 -12.54 -6.72 -19.06
C ARG A 335 -12.63 -7.67 -17.87
N PHE A 336 -13.81 -7.74 -17.25
CA PHE A 336 -14.02 -8.71 -16.19
C PHE A 336 -13.89 -10.13 -16.77
N THR A 337 -13.05 -10.95 -16.16
CA THR A 337 -12.80 -12.31 -16.63
C THR A 337 -13.93 -13.28 -16.31
N GLY A 338 -14.84 -12.90 -15.42
CA GLY A 338 -15.82 -13.82 -14.81
C GLY A 338 -15.32 -14.43 -13.50
N PHE A 339 -14.02 -14.34 -13.20
CA PHE A 339 -13.44 -14.93 -12.00
C PHE A 339 -13.41 -13.94 -10.82
N GLN A 340 -13.95 -14.40 -9.70
CA GLN A 340 -13.96 -13.71 -8.43
C GLN A 340 -13.95 -14.72 -7.29
N ILE A 341 -13.57 -14.27 -6.10
CA ILE A 341 -13.69 -15.03 -4.87
C ILE A 341 -14.14 -14.11 -3.73
N LYS A 342 -14.95 -14.65 -2.82
CA LYS A 342 -15.36 -13.94 -1.62
C LYS A 342 -14.26 -14.03 -0.57
N ILE A 343 -13.73 -12.88 -0.17
CA ILE A 343 -12.81 -12.73 0.96
C ILE A 343 -13.32 -11.56 1.77
N GLY A 344 -13.59 -11.76 3.06
CA GLY A 344 -14.14 -10.71 3.91
C GLY A 344 -13.21 -9.49 4.01
N THR A 345 -13.79 -8.32 3.79
CA THR A 345 -13.21 -6.99 3.95
C THR A 345 -11.73 -6.89 3.53
N PRO A 346 -11.41 -7.21 2.25
CA PRO A 346 -10.05 -7.32 1.77
C PRO A 346 -9.44 -5.93 1.65
N SER A 347 -8.20 -5.77 2.10
CA SER A 347 -7.55 -4.48 2.27
C SER A 347 -6.15 -4.38 1.66
N CYS A 348 -5.51 -5.52 1.36
CA CYS A 348 -4.20 -5.55 0.73
C CYS A 348 -4.01 -6.81 -0.13
N ILE A 349 -3.44 -6.69 -1.34
CA ILE A 349 -3.09 -7.84 -2.20
C ILE A 349 -1.59 -7.83 -2.50
N ARG A 350 -0.88 -8.93 -2.19
CA ARG A 350 0.56 -9.04 -2.52
C ARG A 350 0.91 -10.39 -3.13
N PHE A 351 1.53 -10.34 -4.30
CA PHE A 351 2.22 -11.49 -4.86
C PHE A 351 3.53 -11.73 -4.10
N MET A 352 3.80 -12.98 -3.79
CA MET A 352 5.06 -13.43 -3.20
C MET A 352 5.99 -13.76 -4.37
N LYS A 353 7.14 -13.08 -4.47
CA LYS A 353 8.08 -13.21 -5.59
C LYS A 353 9.51 -13.30 -5.07
#